data_AF-A0A519KYB5-F1
#
_entry.id   AF-A0A519KYB5-F1
#
_cell.length_a   1.000
_cell.length_b   1.000
_cell.length_c   1.000
_cell.angle_alpha   90.00
_cell.angle_beta   90.00
_cell.angle_gamma   90.00
#
_symmetry.space_group_name_H-M   'P 1'
#
loop_
_entity.id
_entity.type
_entity.pdbx_description
1 polymer ?
#
loop_
_entity_poly.entity_id
_entity_poly.type
_entity_poly.pdbx_seq_one_letter_code
_entity_poly.pdbx_strand_id
1 'polypeptide(L)'
;GERTSKLVSFEMLKLLAGSVFCSPYVPLIFMGEEYAEENPFQFFISHADWDLIEAVRNGRKKEFAAFHNEEDVPDPQDEKAFNLSKLSWDRLNEEKHSIMFSFYKRLINLRKSLPALAVLNRNQLKVEVFKPQNCLVLKRWESDQIVTCIMNFSAEKQNLPFINDKNFELKLNSAAQKWGGSQESDFTFNISHITIYPESILIFTSSNV
;
A
#
# COMPACT_ATOMS: atom_id res chain seq x y z
N GLY A 1 -15.27 8.95 5.01
CA GLY A 1 -14.55 8.46 3.81
C GLY A 1 -13.13 8.92 3.87
N GLU A 2 -12.44 8.55 4.95
CA GLU A 2 -11.05 8.91 5.17
C GLU A 2 -10.16 8.10 4.24
N ARG A 3 -9.06 8.70 3.78
CA ARG A 3 -8.07 8.00 2.98
C ARG A 3 -7.04 7.33 3.88
N THR A 4 -6.53 6.17 3.44
CA THR A 4 -5.46 5.46 4.15
C THR A 4 -4.26 6.37 4.44
N SER A 5 -3.97 7.33 3.56
CA SER A 5 -2.91 8.35 3.72
C SER A 5 -3.05 9.26 4.94
N LYS A 6 -4.26 9.38 5.51
CA LYS A 6 -4.55 10.10 6.76
C LYS A 6 -4.54 9.18 7.98
N LEU A 7 -4.63 7.87 7.78
CA LEU A 7 -4.81 6.88 8.85
C LEU A 7 -3.50 6.20 9.26
N VAL A 8 -2.54 6.09 8.34
CA VAL A 8 -1.27 5.40 8.59
C VAL A 8 -0.08 6.25 8.17
N SER A 9 1.10 5.86 8.62
CA SER A 9 2.36 6.52 8.28
C SER A 9 2.65 6.43 6.77
N PHE A 10 3.55 7.30 6.29
CA PHE A 10 4.02 7.24 4.90
C PHE A 10 4.75 5.93 4.57
N GLU A 11 5.46 5.35 5.54
CA GLU A 11 6.14 4.06 5.39
C GLU A 11 5.11 2.92 5.24
N MET A 12 4.08 2.91 6.10
CA MET A 12 3.00 1.95 6.00
C MET A 12 2.26 2.06 4.67
N LEU A 13 2.05 3.25 4.11
CA LEU A 13 1.47 3.39 2.75
C LEU A 13 2.30 2.67 1.68
N LYS A 14 3.63 2.84 1.71
CA LYS A 14 4.54 2.15 0.78
C LYS A 14 4.48 0.63 0.97
N LEU A 15 4.44 0.17 2.22
CA LEU A 15 4.30 -1.25 2.55
C LEU A 15 2.97 -1.81 2.01
N LEU A 16 1.83 -1.16 2.29
CA LEU A 16 0.52 -1.59 1.81
C LEU A 16 0.46 -1.67 0.28
N ALA A 17 0.98 -0.65 -0.41
CA ALA A 17 1.11 -0.66 -1.87
C ALA A 17 1.95 -1.85 -2.34
N GLY A 18 3.12 -2.06 -1.74
CA GLY A 18 3.98 -3.21 -2.02
C GLY A 18 3.27 -4.56 -1.82
N SER A 19 2.51 -4.71 -0.74
CA SER A 19 1.74 -5.93 -0.45
C SER A 19 0.71 -6.22 -1.53
N VAL A 20 -0.05 -5.20 -1.97
CA VAL A 20 -1.04 -5.34 -3.05
C VAL A 20 -0.37 -5.69 -4.38
N PHE A 21 0.68 -4.98 -4.77
CA PHE A 21 1.38 -5.19 -6.05
C PHE A 21 2.19 -6.48 -6.11
N CYS A 22 2.60 -7.04 -4.98
CA CYS A 22 3.26 -8.35 -4.91
C CYS A 22 2.26 -9.52 -4.80
N SER A 23 0.99 -9.25 -4.49
CA SER A 23 -0.05 -10.29 -4.39
C SER A 23 -0.31 -10.99 -5.74
N PRO A 24 -0.78 -12.25 -5.73
CA PRO A 24 -1.11 -12.99 -6.96
C PRO A 24 -2.43 -12.53 -7.61
N TYR A 25 -3.11 -11.51 -7.07
CA TYR A 25 -4.41 -11.04 -7.52
C TYR A 25 -4.29 -9.80 -8.40
N VAL A 26 -5.33 -9.47 -9.16
CA VAL A 26 -5.39 -8.22 -9.93
C VAL A 26 -5.47 -7.04 -8.94
N PRO A 27 -4.51 -6.11 -8.93
CA PRO A 27 -4.56 -4.96 -8.04
C PRO A 27 -5.61 -3.95 -8.54
N LEU A 28 -6.41 -3.42 -7.61
CA LEU A 28 -7.25 -2.25 -7.81
C LEU A 28 -6.66 -1.13 -6.96
N ILE A 29 -6.47 0.05 -7.56
CA ILE A 29 -6.06 1.26 -6.86
C ILE A 29 -7.21 2.27 -6.91
N PHE A 30 -7.38 3.03 -5.84
CA PHE A 30 -8.34 4.12 -5.81
C PHE A 30 -7.70 5.42 -6.31
N MET A 31 -8.45 6.26 -7.04
CA MET A 31 -7.88 7.47 -7.66
C MET A 31 -7.18 8.38 -6.63
N GLY A 32 -5.89 8.67 -6.86
CA GLY A 32 -5.04 9.46 -5.97
C GLY A 32 -4.34 8.68 -4.87
N GLU A 33 -4.62 7.39 -4.71
CA GLU A 33 -3.84 6.50 -3.82
C GLU A 33 -2.35 6.48 -4.22
N GLU A 34 -2.08 6.54 -5.52
CA GLU A 34 -0.74 6.46 -6.09
C GLU A 34 0.17 7.64 -5.74
N TYR A 35 -0.38 8.76 -5.29
CA TYR A 35 0.40 9.89 -4.78
C TYR A 35 0.08 10.21 -3.33
N ALA A 36 -0.58 9.31 -2.60
CA ALA A 36 -1.05 9.54 -1.23
C ALA A 36 -1.94 10.78 -1.09
N GLU A 37 -2.94 10.93 -1.98
CA GLU A 37 -4.01 11.94 -1.85
C GLU A 37 -4.56 11.94 -0.44
N GLU A 38 -4.85 13.12 0.10
CA GLU A 38 -5.30 13.30 1.48
C GLU A 38 -6.70 13.90 1.56
N ASN A 39 -7.20 14.51 0.49
CA ASN A 39 -8.59 14.93 0.41
C ASN A 39 -9.49 13.72 0.59
N PRO A 40 -10.55 13.76 1.42
CA PRO A 40 -11.41 12.60 1.62
C PRO A 40 -12.10 12.17 0.32
N PHE A 41 -12.70 10.98 0.31
CA PHE A 41 -13.73 10.66 -0.69
C PHE A 41 -15.05 10.46 0.05
N GLN A 42 -15.86 11.51 0.04
CA GLN A 42 -17.14 11.53 0.73
C GLN A 42 -18.25 11.02 -0.18
N PHE A 43 -19.33 10.53 0.43
CA PHE A 43 -20.55 10.25 -0.32
C PHE A 43 -21.29 11.58 -0.52
N PHE A 44 -21.60 11.92 -1.77
CA PHE A 44 -22.32 13.14 -2.13
C PHE A 44 -23.38 12.84 -3.19
N ILE A 45 -24.44 13.64 -3.20
CA ILE A 45 -25.59 13.57 -4.10
C ILE A 45 -25.90 14.95 -4.68
N SER A 46 -26.69 14.98 -5.75
CA SER A 46 -27.22 16.22 -6.34
C SER A 46 -28.63 15.94 -6.84
N HIS A 47 -29.56 15.78 -5.89
CA HIS A 47 -30.98 15.57 -6.20
C HIS A 47 -31.75 16.89 -6.17
N ALA A 48 -32.84 16.98 -6.94
CA ALA A 48 -33.75 18.13 -6.91
C ALA A 48 -34.99 17.89 -6.04
N ASP A 49 -35.36 16.62 -5.86
CA ASP A 49 -36.51 16.21 -5.03
C ASP A 49 -36.14 16.24 -3.55
N TRP A 50 -36.85 17.06 -2.78
CA TRP A 50 -36.60 17.25 -1.35
C TRP A 50 -36.86 15.99 -0.52
N ASP A 51 -37.89 15.21 -0.85
CA ASP A 51 -38.21 13.99 -0.13
C ASP A 51 -37.10 12.95 -0.33
N LEU A 52 -36.53 12.89 -1.54
CA LEU A 52 -35.38 12.04 -1.84
C LEU A 52 -34.12 12.49 -1.09
N ILE A 53 -33.85 13.79 -1.02
CA ILE A 53 -32.72 14.35 -0.27
C ILE A 53 -32.82 13.97 1.22
N GLU A 54 -33.97 14.20 1.83
CA GLU A 54 -34.19 13.86 3.24
C GLU A 54 -34.15 12.35 3.49
N ALA A 55 -34.67 11.54 2.56
CA ALA A 55 -34.56 10.08 2.63
C ALA A 55 -33.08 9.64 2.65
N VAL A 56 -32.24 10.20 1.78
CA VAL A 56 -30.80 9.89 1.73
C VAL A 56 -30.09 10.36 2.99
N ARG A 57 -30.34 11.59 3.46
CA ARG A 57 -29.74 12.12 4.71
C ARG A 57 -30.06 11.22 5.90
N ASN A 58 -31.32 10.85 6.06
CA ASN A 58 -31.77 9.99 7.16
C ASN A 58 -31.21 8.56 7.03
N GLY A 59 -31.13 8.03 5.80
CA GLY A 59 -30.49 6.74 5.53
C GLY A 59 -29.02 6.73 5.94
N ARG A 60 -28.25 7.74 5.54
CA ARG A 60 -26.82 7.86 5.88
C ARG A 60 -26.61 8.01 7.38
N LYS A 61 -27.40 8.86 8.06
CA LYS A 61 -27.32 8.98 9.54
C LYS A 61 -27.52 7.63 10.24
N LYS A 62 -28.50 6.83 9.79
CA LYS A 62 -28.74 5.49 10.34
C LYS A 62 -27.59 4.52 10.07
N GLU A 63 -27.00 4.56 8.88
CA GLU A 63 -25.82 3.73 8.55
C GLU A 63 -24.62 4.07 9.45
N PHE A 64 -24.41 5.35 9.77
CA PHE A 64 -23.27 5.81 10.56
C PHE A 64 -23.44 5.73 12.08
N ALA A 65 -24.68 5.63 12.58
CA ALA A 65 -24.95 5.48 14.01
C ALA A 65 -24.24 4.28 14.66
N ALA A 66 -23.86 3.26 13.88
CA ALA A 66 -23.10 2.11 14.35
C ALA A 66 -21.57 2.31 14.37
N PHE A 67 -21.04 3.36 13.72
CA PHE A 67 -19.61 3.50 13.46
C PHE A 67 -19.00 4.83 13.93
N HIS A 68 -19.78 5.92 14.03
CA HIS A 68 -19.30 7.26 14.37
C HIS A 68 -20.34 8.01 15.21
N ASN A 69 -19.93 9.06 15.94
CA ASN A 69 -20.86 9.99 16.57
C ASN A 69 -21.64 10.76 15.48
N GLU A 70 -22.94 11.01 15.70
CA GLU A 70 -23.85 11.60 14.71
C GLU A 70 -23.43 13.01 14.21
N GLU A 71 -22.58 13.72 14.97
CA GLU A 71 -22.18 15.11 14.70
C GLU A 71 -21.12 15.27 13.59
N ASP A 72 -20.49 14.18 13.12
CA ASP A 72 -19.36 14.24 12.17
C ASP A 72 -19.70 13.79 10.73
N VAL A 73 -20.96 13.49 10.42
CA VAL A 73 -21.35 13.02 9.08
C VAL A 73 -21.58 14.22 8.15
N PRO A 74 -20.77 14.42 7.09
CA PRO A 74 -21.00 15.50 6.13
C PRO A 74 -22.36 15.33 5.44
N ASP A 75 -23.09 16.43 5.27
CA ASP A 75 -24.33 16.43 4.51
C ASP A 75 -24.04 16.07 3.04
N PRO A 76 -24.56 14.95 2.52
CA PRO A 76 -24.24 14.52 1.17
C PRO A 76 -24.81 15.45 0.08
N GLN A 77 -25.80 16.29 0.39
CA GLN A 77 -26.35 17.27 -0.56
C GLN A 77 -25.59 18.62 -0.52
N ASP A 78 -24.76 18.87 0.50
CA ASP A 78 -23.92 20.08 0.55
C ASP A 78 -22.81 19.98 -0.51
N GLU A 79 -22.70 21.01 -1.36
CA GLU A 79 -21.68 21.08 -2.41
C GLU A 79 -20.25 20.96 -1.85
N LYS A 80 -20.03 21.32 -0.58
CA LYS A 80 -18.75 21.10 0.10
C LYS A 80 -18.32 19.65 0.09
N ALA A 81 -19.24 18.69 0.19
CA ALA A 81 -18.88 17.26 0.20
C ALA A 81 -18.26 16.82 -1.13
N PHE A 82 -18.81 17.33 -2.25
CA PHE A 82 -18.23 17.15 -3.57
C PHE A 82 -16.90 17.89 -3.72
N ASN A 83 -16.85 19.16 -3.34
CA ASN A 83 -15.66 20.00 -3.52
C ASN A 83 -14.46 19.51 -2.68
N LEU A 84 -14.68 19.02 -1.47
CA LEU A 84 -13.66 18.39 -0.62
C LEU A 84 -13.20 17.02 -1.15
N SER A 85 -13.98 16.38 -2.04
CA SER A 85 -13.64 15.08 -2.62
C SER A 85 -12.87 15.16 -3.94
N LYS A 86 -12.60 16.38 -4.44
CA LYS A 86 -11.81 16.59 -5.66
C LYS A 86 -10.34 16.25 -5.42
N LEU A 87 -9.70 15.68 -6.44
CA LEU A 87 -8.26 15.38 -6.41
C LEU A 87 -7.43 16.67 -6.46
N SER A 88 -6.41 16.74 -5.62
CA SER A 88 -5.46 17.85 -5.54
C SER A 88 -4.21 17.57 -6.37
N TRP A 89 -4.34 17.66 -7.69
CA TRP A 89 -3.27 17.38 -8.65
C TRP A 89 -1.99 18.20 -8.43
N ASP A 90 -2.11 19.45 -7.97
CA ASP A 90 -0.96 20.32 -7.73
C ASP A 90 0.00 19.78 -6.65
N ARG A 91 -0.52 18.93 -5.74
CA ARG A 91 0.28 18.30 -4.68
C ARG A 91 1.30 17.32 -5.21
N LEU A 92 1.17 16.84 -6.46
CA LEU A 92 2.22 16.03 -7.10
C LEU A 92 3.57 16.75 -7.18
N ASN A 93 3.60 18.08 -7.08
CA ASN A 93 4.83 18.86 -7.04
C ASN A 93 5.49 18.89 -5.65
N GLU A 94 4.78 18.46 -4.61
CA GLU A 94 5.33 18.30 -3.27
C GLU A 94 6.10 16.99 -3.17
N GLU A 95 7.22 17.02 -2.44
CA GLU A 95 8.20 15.92 -2.39
C GLU A 95 7.56 14.57 -2.01
N LYS A 96 6.82 14.52 -0.89
CA LYS A 96 6.17 13.29 -0.39
C LYS A 96 5.27 12.62 -1.44
N HIS A 97 4.45 13.43 -2.13
CA HIS A 97 3.48 12.94 -3.11
C HIS A 97 4.17 12.50 -4.41
N SER A 98 5.18 13.25 -4.86
CA SER A 98 6.03 12.87 -6.01
C SER A 98 6.80 11.57 -5.78
N ILE A 99 7.33 11.39 -4.57
CA ILE A 99 8.00 10.14 -4.15
C ILE A 99 7.03 8.96 -4.22
N MET A 100 5.84 9.09 -3.63
CA MET A 100 4.84 8.01 -3.66
C MET A 100 4.44 7.68 -5.10
N PHE A 101 4.22 8.68 -5.94
CA PHE A 101 3.90 8.48 -7.36
C PHE A 101 4.99 7.72 -8.11
N SER A 102 6.25 8.06 -7.85
CA SER A 102 7.41 7.36 -8.41
C SER A 102 7.53 5.94 -7.87
N PHE A 103 7.19 5.72 -6.59
CA PHE A 103 7.18 4.40 -5.95
C PHE A 103 6.11 3.49 -6.57
N TYR A 104 4.89 3.98 -6.80
CA TYR A 104 3.85 3.23 -7.51
C TYR A 104 4.27 2.86 -8.93
N LYS A 105 4.87 3.81 -9.68
CA LYS A 105 5.44 3.51 -11.02
C LYS A 105 6.47 2.39 -10.96
N ARG A 106 7.34 2.39 -9.94
CA ARG A 106 8.33 1.33 -9.73
C ARG A 106 7.65 -0.02 -9.45
N LEU A 107 6.66 -0.07 -8.55
CA LEU A 107 5.92 -1.30 -8.25
C LEU A 107 5.21 -1.87 -9.49
N ILE A 108 4.54 -1.01 -10.28
CA ILE A 108 3.89 -1.39 -11.54
C ILE A 108 4.91 -1.96 -12.53
N ASN A 109 6.07 -1.31 -12.67
CA ASN A 109 7.14 -1.79 -13.54
C ASN A 109 7.68 -3.15 -13.09
N LEU A 110 7.94 -3.34 -11.80
CA LEU A 110 8.37 -4.64 -11.24
C LEU A 110 7.33 -5.72 -11.51
N ARG A 111 6.05 -5.44 -11.24
CA ARG A 111 4.97 -6.40 -11.48
C ARG A 111 4.86 -6.82 -12.95
N LYS A 112 5.06 -5.88 -13.88
CA LYS A 112 4.99 -6.17 -15.33
C LYS A 112 6.24 -6.88 -15.88
N SER A 113 7.41 -6.60 -15.29
CA SER A 113 8.70 -7.08 -15.80
C SER A 113 9.16 -8.41 -15.19
N LEU A 114 8.64 -8.77 -14.02
CA LEU A 114 8.99 -10.01 -13.33
C LEU A 114 7.91 -11.07 -13.58
N PRO A 115 8.18 -12.14 -14.38
CA PRO A 115 7.23 -13.24 -14.61
C PRO A 115 6.54 -13.75 -13.35
N ALA A 116 7.29 -13.92 -12.25
CA ALA A 116 6.74 -14.42 -10.98
C ALA A 116 5.70 -13.49 -10.34
N LEU A 117 5.68 -12.21 -10.70
CA LEU A 117 4.66 -11.24 -10.28
C LEU A 117 3.57 -11.04 -11.35
N ALA A 118 3.94 -11.06 -12.63
CA ALA A 118 3.06 -10.81 -13.77
C ALA A 118 2.00 -11.92 -13.95
N VAL A 119 2.37 -13.18 -13.71
CA VAL A 119 1.46 -14.32 -13.82
C VAL A 119 0.65 -14.45 -12.53
N LEU A 120 -0.69 -14.42 -12.64
CA LEU A 120 -1.63 -14.42 -11.51
C LEU A 120 -1.89 -15.82 -10.95
N ASN A 121 -0.83 -16.60 -10.71
CA ASN A 121 -0.95 -17.97 -10.25
C ASN A 121 -1.00 -18.05 -8.71
N ARG A 122 -2.13 -18.54 -8.18
CA ARG A 122 -2.36 -18.71 -6.73
C ARG A 122 -1.72 -19.99 -6.16
N ASN A 123 -1.26 -20.90 -7.01
CA ASN A 123 -0.63 -22.15 -6.62
C ASN A 123 0.91 -22.07 -6.60
N GLN A 124 1.51 -21.04 -7.22
CA GLN A 124 2.95 -20.81 -7.24
C GLN A 124 3.36 -19.72 -6.25
N LEU A 125 2.97 -19.92 -4.99
CA LEU A 125 3.38 -19.05 -3.90
C LEU A 125 3.51 -19.80 -2.59
N LYS A 126 4.37 -19.28 -1.72
CA LYS A 126 4.52 -19.72 -0.34
C LYS A 126 4.53 -18.48 0.54
N VAL A 127 3.84 -18.56 1.67
CA VAL A 127 3.81 -17.50 2.68
C VAL A 127 4.33 -18.05 4.00
N GLU A 128 5.27 -17.34 4.60
CA GLU A 128 5.77 -17.61 5.94
C GLU A 128 5.39 -16.43 6.85
N VAL A 129 4.74 -16.72 7.97
CA VAL A 129 4.20 -15.71 8.89
C VAL A 129 5.05 -15.70 10.16
N PHE A 130 5.62 -14.54 10.48
CA PHE A 130 6.39 -14.30 11.70
C PHE A 130 5.52 -13.49 12.67
N LYS A 131 4.55 -14.18 13.29
CA LYS A 131 3.51 -13.53 14.11
C LYS A 131 4.07 -12.67 15.26
N PRO A 132 5.08 -13.12 16.04
CA PRO A 132 5.64 -12.29 17.12
C PRO A 132 6.29 -11.00 16.63
N GLN A 133 6.86 -11.00 15.42
CA GLN A 133 7.54 -9.85 14.80
C GLN A 133 6.59 -8.98 13.96
N ASN A 134 5.31 -9.37 13.84
CA ASN A 134 4.34 -8.80 12.90
C ASN A 134 4.90 -8.69 11.46
N CYS A 135 5.56 -9.77 11.00
CA CYS A 135 6.21 -9.82 9.70
C CYS A 135 5.65 -10.93 8.81
N LEU A 136 5.76 -10.73 7.51
CA LEU A 136 5.34 -11.66 6.47
C LEU A 136 6.46 -11.84 5.43
N VAL A 137 6.73 -13.08 5.03
CA VAL A 137 7.57 -13.38 3.87
C VAL A 137 6.71 -14.06 2.81
N LEU A 138 6.53 -13.41 1.67
CA LEU A 138 5.86 -13.95 0.50
C LEU A 138 6.92 -14.35 -0.53
N LYS A 139 6.91 -15.61 -0.94
CA LYS A 139 7.67 -16.12 -2.07
C LYS A 139 6.71 -16.46 -3.19
N ARG A 140 7.00 -16.00 -4.41
CA ARG A 140 6.29 -16.35 -5.64
C ARG A 140 7.30 -16.85 -6.66
N TRP A 141 6.91 -17.78 -7.50
CA TRP A 141 7.78 -18.27 -8.55
C TRP A 141 7.03 -18.48 -9.86
N GLU A 142 7.74 -18.33 -10.96
CA GLU A 142 7.26 -18.64 -12.30
C GLU A 142 8.46 -19.09 -13.12
N SER A 143 8.37 -20.29 -13.71
CA SER A 143 9.52 -20.96 -14.32
C SER A 143 10.73 -20.95 -13.36
N ASP A 144 11.89 -20.43 -13.79
CA ASP A 144 13.11 -20.38 -12.98
C ASP A 144 13.21 -19.13 -12.09
N GLN A 145 12.32 -18.13 -12.25
CA GLN A 145 12.37 -16.89 -11.48
C GLN A 145 11.61 -17.04 -10.17
N ILE A 146 12.27 -16.66 -9.07
CA ILE A 146 11.66 -16.50 -7.75
C ILE A 146 11.66 -15.03 -7.36
N VAL A 147 10.53 -14.53 -6.86
CA VAL A 147 10.43 -13.24 -6.19
C VAL A 147 10.15 -13.47 -4.71
N THR A 148 10.98 -12.89 -3.85
CA THR A 148 10.80 -12.93 -2.39
C THR A 148 10.53 -11.52 -1.88
N CYS A 149 9.38 -11.34 -1.24
CA CYS A 149 8.95 -10.11 -0.60
C CYS A 149 8.95 -10.29 0.91
N ILE A 150 9.69 -9.47 1.63
CA ILE A 150 9.76 -9.46 3.09
C ILE A 150 9.09 -8.18 3.56
N MET A 151 8.11 -8.31 4.44
CA MET A 151 7.22 -7.24 4.86
C MET A 151 7.21 -7.16 6.37
N ASN A 152 7.48 -5.98 6.92
CA ASN A 152 7.43 -5.71 8.35
C ASN A 152 6.30 -4.73 8.66
N PHE A 153 5.22 -5.22 9.28
CA PHE A 153 4.08 -4.41 9.68
C PHE A 153 4.20 -3.86 11.11
N SER A 154 5.31 -4.13 11.81
CA SER A 154 5.56 -3.55 13.13
C SER A 154 6.17 -2.15 13.04
N ALA A 155 6.01 -1.38 14.12
CA ALA A 155 6.70 -0.10 14.34
C ALA A 155 8.17 -0.27 14.77
N GLU A 156 8.66 -1.52 14.86
CA GLU A 156 10.01 -1.84 15.32
C GLU A 156 10.84 -2.47 14.21
N LYS A 157 12.16 -2.31 14.31
CA LYS A 157 13.10 -2.97 13.41
C LYS A 157 13.13 -4.46 13.76
N GLN A 158 12.96 -5.32 12.76
CA GLN A 158 12.91 -6.77 12.97
C GLN A 158 14.12 -7.45 12.34
N ASN A 159 14.53 -8.56 12.95
CA ASN A 159 15.57 -9.43 12.42
C ASN A 159 14.96 -10.81 12.20
N LEU A 160 14.81 -11.20 10.93
CA LEU A 160 14.11 -12.41 10.54
C LEU A 160 15.10 -13.47 10.07
N PRO A 161 14.89 -14.75 10.39
CA PRO A 161 15.69 -15.83 9.82
C PRO A 161 15.47 -15.85 8.31
N PHE A 162 16.57 -15.73 7.57
CA PHE A 162 16.55 -15.70 6.10
C PHE A 162 17.79 -16.37 5.56
N ILE A 163 17.59 -17.49 4.86
CA ILE A 163 18.70 -18.24 4.26
C ILE A 163 19.04 -17.60 2.92
N ASN A 164 20.29 -17.16 2.78
CA ASN A 164 20.81 -16.68 1.51
C ASN A 164 21.04 -17.85 0.56
N ASP A 165 20.30 -17.89 -0.54
CA ASP A 165 20.75 -18.60 -1.73
C ASP A 165 21.67 -17.67 -2.51
N LYS A 166 22.75 -18.18 -3.08
CA LYS A 166 23.88 -17.36 -3.60
C LYS A 166 23.55 -16.40 -4.77
N ASN A 167 22.28 -16.22 -5.15
CA ASN A 167 21.83 -15.49 -6.34
C ASN A 167 20.68 -14.49 -6.09
N PHE A 168 20.61 -13.82 -4.94
CA PHE A 168 19.61 -12.78 -4.69
C PHE A 168 20.03 -11.40 -5.23
N GLU A 169 19.15 -10.76 -6.00
CA GLU A 169 19.27 -9.36 -6.43
C GLU A 169 18.16 -8.52 -5.79
N LEU A 170 18.52 -7.45 -5.09
CA LEU A 170 17.54 -6.52 -4.53
C LEU A 170 16.90 -5.70 -5.67
N LYS A 171 15.57 -5.74 -5.75
CA LYS A 171 14.78 -4.94 -6.70
C LYS A 171 14.13 -3.71 -6.06
N LEU A 172 13.80 -3.77 -4.78
CA LEU A 172 13.17 -2.66 -4.05
C LEU A 172 13.42 -2.78 -2.56
N ASN A 173 13.81 -1.67 -1.92
CA ASN A 173 13.74 -1.47 -0.48
C ASN A 173 12.94 -0.19 -0.24
N SER A 174 11.76 -0.27 0.38
CA SER A 174 10.92 0.91 0.61
C SER A 174 11.46 1.88 1.66
N ALA A 175 12.37 1.43 2.53
CA ALA A 175 12.99 2.26 3.58
C ALA A 175 14.23 3.04 3.11
N ALA A 176 14.65 2.86 1.85
CA ALA A 176 15.78 3.60 1.27
C ALA A 176 15.47 5.10 1.13
N GLN A 177 16.49 5.95 1.27
CA GLN A 177 16.37 7.42 1.14
C GLN A 177 15.71 7.88 -0.17
N LYS A 178 15.95 7.19 -1.29
CA LYS A 178 15.31 7.50 -2.58
C LYS A 178 13.78 7.41 -2.55
N TRP A 179 13.22 6.74 -1.54
CA TRP A 179 11.78 6.62 -1.31
C TRP A 179 11.32 7.38 -0.06
N GLY A 180 12.10 8.34 0.43
CA GLY A 180 11.79 9.13 1.61
C GLY A 180 12.01 8.42 2.95
N GLY A 181 12.64 7.23 2.94
CA GLY A 181 12.99 6.52 4.17
C GLY A 181 14.32 6.98 4.77
N SER A 182 14.66 6.46 5.95
CA SER A 182 15.85 6.87 6.71
C SER A 182 17.12 6.06 6.40
N GLN A 183 17.03 5.05 5.52
CA GLN A 183 18.13 4.14 5.28
C GLN A 183 19.07 4.63 4.16
N GLU A 184 20.34 4.88 4.52
CA GLU A 184 21.40 5.29 3.60
C GLU A 184 21.86 4.18 2.64
N SER A 185 21.87 2.94 3.11
CA SER A 185 22.26 1.76 2.32
C SER A 185 21.03 0.97 1.87
N ASP A 186 21.09 0.36 0.69
CA ASP A 186 19.94 -0.33 0.11
C ASP A 186 19.44 -1.53 0.96
N PHE A 187 20.27 -2.18 1.80
CA PHE A 187 19.87 -3.14 2.86
C PHE A 187 21.08 -3.59 3.70
N THR A 188 20.84 -4.12 4.91
CA THR A 188 21.86 -4.82 5.71
C THR A 188 21.52 -6.30 5.83
N PHE A 189 22.46 -7.17 5.45
CA PHE A 189 22.29 -8.62 5.41
C PHE A 189 23.39 -9.33 6.20
N ASN A 190 23.03 -10.41 6.90
CA ASN A 190 23.96 -11.38 7.46
C ASN A 190 23.60 -12.78 6.95
N ILE A 191 24.56 -13.71 6.89
CA ILE A 191 24.50 -15.03 6.25
C ILE A 191 23.19 -15.80 6.50
N SER A 192 22.59 -15.68 7.68
CA SER A 192 21.37 -16.40 8.07
C SER A 192 20.18 -15.51 8.48
N HIS A 193 20.34 -14.19 8.42
CA HIS A 193 19.33 -13.26 8.94
C HIS A 193 19.25 -12.00 8.08
N ILE A 194 18.03 -11.53 7.89
CA ILE A 194 17.77 -10.25 7.25
C ILE A 194 17.16 -9.26 8.23
N THR A 195 17.74 -8.08 8.23
CA THR A 195 17.23 -6.94 8.98
C THR A 195 16.26 -6.17 8.11
N ILE A 196 15.06 -5.93 8.63
CA ILE A 196 14.01 -5.15 7.97
C ILE A 196 13.55 -4.00 8.87
N TYR A 197 13.45 -2.81 8.30
CA TYR A 197 13.07 -1.60 9.02
C TYR A 197 11.57 -1.61 9.34
N PRO A 198 11.11 -0.81 10.33
CA PRO A 198 9.69 -0.63 10.61
C PRO A 198 8.88 -0.32 9.35
N GLU A 199 7.66 -0.86 9.27
CA GLU A 199 6.66 -0.50 8.25
C GLU A 199 7.21 -0.51 6.81
N SER A 200 8.02 -1.50 6.47
CA SER A 200 8.77 -1.53 5.21
C SER A 200 8.64 -2.86 4.46
N ILE A 201 8.96 -2.81 3.17
CA ILE A 201 9.03 -3.96 2.27
C ILE A 201 10.38 -4.02 1.55
N LEU A 202 10.96 -5.22 1.54
CA LEU A 202 12.08 -5.60 0.68
C LEU A 202 11.59 -6.56 -0.41
N ILE A 203 12.01 -6.36 -1.65
CA ILE A 203 11.70 -7.24 -2.78
C ILE A 203 13.01 -7.69 -3.42
N PHE A 204 13.21 -9.00 -3.46
CA PHE A 204 14.35 -9.65 -4.10
C PHE A 204 13.90 -10.54 -5.25
N THR A 205 14.77 -10.70 -6.24
CA THR A 205 14.67 -11.79 -7.22
C THR A 205 15.81 -12.77 -7.03
N SER A 206 15.55 -14.05 -7.24
CA SER A 206 16.56 -15.09 -7.39
C SER A 206 16.16 -16.06 -8.50
N SER A 207 17.08 -16.95 -8.88
CA SER A 207 16.82 -18.01 -9.86
C SER A 207 17.14 -19.37 -9.27
N ASN A 208 16.30 -20.37 -9.58
CA ASN A 208 16.65 -21.78 -9.37
C ASN A 208 17.67 -22.16 -10.46
N VAL A 209 18.96 -22.06 -10.15
CA VAL A 209 20.02 -22.64 -11.01
C VAL A 209 20.38 -24.01 -10.47
#